data_AF-A0A7K9TTG5-F1
#
_entry.id   AF-A0A7K9TTG5-F1
#
_cell.length_a   1.000
_cell.length_b   1.000
_cell.length_c   1.000
_cell.angle_alpha   90.00
_cell.angle_beta   90.00
_cell.angle_gamma   90.00
#
_symmetry.space_group_name_H-M   'P 1'
#
loop_
_entity.id
_entity.type
_entity.pdbx_description
1 polymer ?
#
loop_
_entity_poly.entity_id
_entity_poly.type
_entity_poly.pdbx_seq_one_letter_code
_entity_poly.pdbx_strand_id
1 'polypeptide(L)'
;CTECPCSSGKDTEKDSSHAKKKENGDRPFVPKIFFGTRTHKQISQITRELKRTVYSSVPMTILSSRDYTCIHPAVSSSGSNRNEMCVELLEGKHGKSCLYYHGVHKVSEHYALQSTHRMYQAWDIEDLVSLGKKLRACAYFAARELMVGADIVFCPYNYLLDPQIRESMEINLKGQVVILDEAHNIEDCARESVSYGVTESQLRAAREELDFMVNNNIRRKDHEPLRAVCCSL
;
A
#
# COMPACT_ATOMS: atom_id res chain seq x y z
N CYS A 1 18.22 -6.18 -20.51
CA CYS A 1 18.37 -6.12 -21.99
C CYS A 1 19.79 -5.65 -22.28
N THR A 2 20.69 -6.56 -22.66
CA THR A 2 22.14 -6.34 -22.72
C THR A 2 22.67 -5.98 -24.10
N GLU A 3 21.82 -5.57 -25.04
CA GLU A 3 22.25 -5.26 -26.40
C GLU A 3 21.85 -3.83 -26.79
N CYS A 4 22.64 -2.86 -26.36
CA CYS A 4 22.66 -1.54 -27.00
C CYS A 4 24.12 -1.09 -27.21
N PRO A 5 24.57 -0.90 -28.46
CA PRO A 5 25.99 -0.66 -28.80
C PRO A 5 26.37 0.83 -28.97
N CYS A 6 25.77 1.78 -28.23
CA CYS A 6 26.14 3.20 -28.32
C CYS A 6 26.86 3.74 -27.08
N SER A 7 28.19 3.65 -27.15
CA SER A 7 29.14 4.72 -26.81
C SER A 7 29.22 5.21 -25.35
N SER A 8 30.18 4.75 -24.54
CA SER A 8 31.55 5.29 -24.45
C SER A 8 31.66 6.82 -24.42
N GLY A 9 31.40 7.40 -23.25
CA GLY A 9 31.83 8.74 -22.86
C GLY A 9 32.43 8.68 -21.46
N LYS A 10 33.74 8.93 -21.36
CA LYS A 10 34.48 9.11 -20.09
C LYS A 10 34.00 10.41 -19.46
N ASP A 11 33.73 10.40 -18.15
CA ASP A 11 34.13 11.48 -17.25
C ASP A 11 34.34 10.95 -15.85
N THR A 12 35.55 11.22 -15.35
CA THR A 12 36.06 10.87 -14.04
C THR A 12 35.77 11.98 -13.06
N GLU A 13 35.07 11.72 -11.97
CA GLU A 13 35.26 12.45 -10.73
C GLU A 13 35.06 11.52 -9.53
N LYS A 14 36.09 11.46 -8.69
CA LYS A 14 36.20 10.64 -7.51
C LYS A 14 35.38 11.29 -6.40
N ASP A 15 34.55 10.50 -5.72
CA ASP A 15 34.34 10.72 -4.29
C ASP A 15 34.33 9.39 -3.54
N SER A 16 35.23 9.32 -2.58
CA SER A 16 35.61 8.14 -1.83
C SER A 16 35.08 8.23 -0.40
N SER A 17 34.09 7.42 -0.05
CA SER A 17 33.93 6.92 1.34
C SER A 17 32.76 5.95 1.46
N HIS A 18 33.08 4.65 1.45
CA HIS A 18 32.69 3.64 2.45
C HIS A 18 32.61 2.24 1.82
N ALA A 19 33.78 1.59 1.80
CA ALA A 19 33.88 0.16 1.59
C ALA A 19 33.28 -0.59 2.80
N LYS A 20 32.12 -1.23 2.60
CA LYS A 20 31.78 -2.47 3.31
C LYS A 20 31.61 -3.56 2.26
N LYS A 21 32.63 -4.40 2.11
CA LYS A 21 32.57 -5.69 1.41
C LYS A 21 31.41 -6.50 1.99
N LYS A 22 30.48 -6.93 1.14
CA LYS A 22 29.70 -8.15 1.35
C LYS A 22 29.65 -8.90 0.03
N GLU A 23 30.29 -10.07 0.03
CA GLU A 23 30.27 -11.06 -1.03
C GLU A 23 28.84 -11.58 -1.22
N ASN A 24 28.28 -11.34 -2.39
CA ASN A 24 27.36 -12.24 -3.08
C ASN A 24 27.36 -11.80 -4.55
N GLY A 25 27.65 -12.73 -5.47
CA GLY A 25 27.95 -12.44 -6.88
C GLY A 25 26.96 -11.47 -7.51
N ASP A 26 27.51 -10.46 -8.21
CA ASP A 26 26.82 -9.37 -8.89
C ASP A 26 25.70 -9.88 -9.82
N ARG A 27 24.52 -10.11 -9.27
CA ARG A 27 23.30 -9.96 -10.05
C ARG A 27 23.05 -8.46 -10.13
N PRO A 28 22.94 -7.88 -11.33
CA PRO A 28 22.64 -6.48 -11.45
C PRO A 28 21.35 -6.19 -10.68
N PHE A 29 21.37 -5.12 -9.88
CA PHE A 29 20.18 -4.66 -9.19
C PHE A 29 19.12 -4.32 -10.24
N VAL A 30 18.02 -5.07 -10.24
CA VAL A 30 16.87 -4.82 -11.12
C VAL A 30 15.85 -4.02 -10.30
N PRO A 31 15.55 -2.77 -10.68
CA PRO A 31 14.56 -1.97 -9.99
C PRO A 31 13.15 -2.53 -10.22
N LYS A 32 12.32 -2.48 -9.18
CA LYS A 32 10.86 -2.69 -9.30
C LYS A 32 10.23 -1.48 -9.97
N ILE A 33 9.15 -1.73 -10.70
CA ILE A 33 8.31 -0.69 -11.29
C ILE A 33 7.11 -0.45 -10.38
N PHE A 34 6.99 0.75 -9.84
CA PHE A 34 5.76 1.23 -9.20
C PHE A 34 4.94 1.98 -10.25
N PHE A 35 3.81 1.41 -10.64
CA PHE A 35 2.90 1.97 -11.63
C PHE A 35 1.70 2.59 -10.91
N GLY A 36 1.72 3.92 -10.80
CA GLY A 36 0.68 4.73 -10.19
C GLY A 36 -0.40 5.13 -11.20
N THR A 37 -1.68 4.98 -10.83
CA THR A 37 -2.81 5.54 -11.57
C THR A 37 -3.72 6.37 -10.66
N ARG A 38 -4.64 7.14 -11.25
CA ARG A 38 -5.65 7.89 -10.48
C ARG A 38 -6.71 6.99 -9.85
N THR A 39 -7.13 5.93 -10.53
CA THR A 39 -8.28 5.11 -10.10
C THR A 39 -8.05 3.61 -10.22
N HIS A 40 -8.73 2.83 -9.38
CA HIS A 40 -8.72 1.36 -9.47
C HIS A 40 -9.26 0.84 -10.81
N LYS A 41 -10.20 1.55 -11.46
CA LYS A 41 -10.69 1.18 -12.80
C LYS A 41 -9.58 1.21 -13.85
N GLN A 42 -8.71 2.23 -13.79
CA GLN A 42 -7.55 2.30 -14.68
C GLN A 42 -6.57 1.15 -14.39
N ILE A 43 -6.36 0.79 -13.12
CA ILE A 43 -5.54 -0.38 -12.77
C ILE A 43 -6.10 -1.65 -13.42
N SER A 44 -7.41 -1.90 -13.28
CA SER A 44 -8.05 -3.07 -13.90
C SER A 44 -7.98 -3.07 -15.43
N GLN A 45 -7.99 -1.89 -16.07
CA GLN A 45 -7.77 -1.78 -17.51
C GLN A 45 -6.33 -2.16 -17.87
N ILE A 46 -5.34 -1.62 -17.16
CA ILE A 46 -3.92 -1.86 -17.44
C ILE A 46 -3.55 -3.32 -17.19
N THR A 47 -4.02 -3.93 -16.11
CA THR A 47 -3.74 -5.36 -15.85
C THR A 47 -4.37 -6.27 -16.89
N ARG A 48 -5.53 -5.89 -17.44
CA ARG A 48 -6.16 -6.59 -18.57
C ARG A 48 -5.39 -6.48 -19.86
N GLU A 49 -4.78 -5.34 -20.14
CA GLU A 49 -3.87 -5.19 -21.28
C GLU A 49 -2.55 -5.94 -21.04
N LEU A 50 -1.99 -5.89 -19.83
CA LEU A 50 -0.80 -6.66 -19.45
C LEU A 50 -1.00 -8.16 -19.69
N LYS A 51 -2.17 -8.70 -19.32
CA LYS A 51 -2.59 -10.09 -19.58
C LYS A 51 -2.49 -10.49 -21.06
N ARG A 52 -2.58 -9.55 -22.01
CA ARG A 52 -2.52 -9.81 -23.46
C ARG A 52 -1.13 -9.69 -24.06
N THR A 53 -0.14 -9.28 -23.27
CA THR A 53 1.25 -9.10 -23.73
C THR A 53 2.13 -10.32 -23.42
N VAL A 54 3.33 -10.36 -24.00
CA VAL A 54 4.37 -11.32 -23.63
C VAL A 54 4.85 -11.19 -22.17
N TYR A 55 4.48 -10.10 -21.50
CA TYR A 55 4.80 -9.82 -20.10
C TYR A 55 3.72 -10.30 -19.13
N SER A 56 2.70 -11.03 -19.60
CA SER A 56 1.62 -11.50 -18.74
C SER A 56 2.10 -12.39 -17.59
N SER A 57 3.27 -13.03 -17.72
CA SER A 57 3.85 -13.88 -16.68
C SER A 57 4.80 -13.16 -15.72
N VAL A 58 5.00 -11.85 -15.85
CA VAL A 58 5.87 -11.07 -14.96
C VAL A 58 5.24 -10.98 -13.56
N PRO A 59 6.00 -11.33 -12.49
CA PRO A 59 5.54 -11.17 -11.12
C PRO A 59 5.03 -9.75 -10.86
N MET A 60 3.78 -9.63 -10.42
CA MET A 60 3.15 -8.36 -10.17
C MET A 60 2.21 -8.42 -8.96
N THR A 61 1.94 -7.26 -8.35
CA THR A 61 0.88 -7.12 -7.34
C THR A 61 0.09 -5.83 -7.55
N ILE A 62 -1.10 -5.77 -6.97
CA ILE A 62 -1.94 -4.57 -6.94
C ILE A 62 -2.18 -4.18 -5.49
N LEU A 63 -1.77 -2.98 -5.10
CA LEU A 63 -2.13 -2.39 -3.82
C LEU A 63 -3.46 -1.66 -3.94
N SER A 64 -4.34 -1.86 -2.95
CA SER A 64 -5.65 -1.25 -2.89
C SER A 64 -6.14 -1.16 -1.45
N SER A 65 -7.11 -0.26 -1.20
CA SER A 65 -7.68 -0.09 0.14
C SER A 65 -8.44 -1.33 0.60
N ARG A 66 -8.73 -1.39 1.89
CA ARG A 66 -9.59 -2.43 2.48
C ARG A 66 -11.00 -2.41 1.88
N ASP A 67 -11.45 -1.30 1.31
CA ASP A 67 -12.79 -1.16 0.73
C ASP A 67 -12.98 -2.07 -0.48
N TYR A 68 -11.91 -2.31 -1.24
CA TYR A 68 -11.92 -3.18 -2.41
C TYR A 68 -11.48 -4.61 -2.11
N THR A 69 -10.68 -4.82 -1.06
CA THR A 69 -9.96 -6.09 -0.83
C THR A 69 -10.38 -6.84 0.44
N CYS A 70 -11.13 -6.22 1.36
CA CYS A 70 -11.56 -6.90 2.58
C CYS A 70 -12.67 -7.93 2.28
N ILE A 71 -12.44 -9.18 2.71
CA ILE A 71 -13.40 -10.28 2.56
C ILE A 71 -14.03 -10.73 3.88
N HIS A 72 -13.68 -10.08 5.00
CA HIS A 72 -14.24 -10.44 6.30
C HIS A 72 -15.69 -9.91 6.40
N PRO A 73 -16.72 -10.77 6.55
CA PRO A 73 -18.12 -10.37 6.37
C PRO A 73 -18.57 -9.18 7.24
N ALA A 74 -18.17 -9.15 8.52
CA ALA A 74 -18.47 -8.04 9.40
C ALA A 74 -17.78 -6.75 8.94
N VAL A 75 -16.45 -6.78 8.81
CA VAL A 75 -15.61 -5.62 8.44
C VAL A 75 -15.92 -5.07 7.05
N SER A 76 -16.15 -5.94 6.05
CA SER A 76 -16.46 -5.51 4.68
C SER A 76 -17.77 -4.73 4.61
N SER A 77 -18.70 -4.98 5.52
CA SER A 77 -20.02 -4.34 5.58
C SER A 77 -20.04 -3.04 6.39
N SER A 78 -18.96 -2.71 7.10
CA SER A 78 -18.92 -1.62 8.10
C SER A 78 -18.74 -0.20 7.55
N GLY A 79 -18.79 0.00 6.23
CA GLY A 79 -18.67 1.34 5.62
C GLY A 79 -17.38 2.06 6.06
N SER A 80 -17.53 3.18 6.77
CA SER A 80 -16.43 4.03 7.26
C SER A 80 -15.57 3.37 8.35
N ASN A 81 -16.14 2.48 9.17
CA ASN A 81 -15.45 1.92 10.34
C ASN A 81 -14.59 0.70 9.98
N ARG A 82 -14.42 0.43 8.68
CA ARG A 82 -13.71 -0.73 8.15
C ARG A 82 -12.26 -0.81 8.64
N ASN A 83 -11.57 0.33 8.68
CA ASN A 83 -10.17 0.38 9.12
C ASN A 83 -10.03 0.09 10.61
N GLU A 84 -10.83 0.75 11.45
CA GLU A 84 -10.82 0.56 12.91
C GLU A 84 -11.15 -0.89 13.29
N MET A 85 -12.23 -1.45 12.75
CA MET A 85 -12.59 -2.84 13.01
C MET A 85 -11.53 -3.83 12.51
N CYS A 86 -10.84 -3.50 11.41
CA CYS A 86 -9.71 -4.32 10.98
C CYS A 86 -8.58 -4.28 12.01
N VAL A 87 -8.23 -3.10 12.53
CA VAL A 87 -7.18 -2.94 13.54
C VAL A 87 -7.55 -3.69 14.84
N GLU A 88 -8.78 -3.55 15.33
CA GLU A 88 -9.24 -4.26 16.52
C GLU A 88 -9.11 -5.79 16.38
N LEU A 89 -9.45 -6.34 15.22
CA LEU A 89 -9.31 -7.76 14.92
C LEU A 89 -7.86 -8.21 14.72
N LEU A 90 -6.95 -7.30 14.36
CA LEU A 90 -5.52 -7.60 14.30
C LEU A 90 -4.89 -7.61 15.70
N GLU A 91 -5.36 -6.74 16.58
CA GLU A 91 -4.91 -6.67 17.98
C GLU A 91 -5.43 -7.86 18.82
N GLY A 92 -6.44 -8.59 18.35
CA GLY A 92 -6.95 -9.76 19.05
C GLY A 92 -7.72 -9.41 20.33
N LYS A 93 -8.18 -8.15 20.47
CA LYS A 93 -8.92 -7.68 21.65
C LYS A 93 -10.13 -8.59 21.90
N HIS A 94 -10.35 -8.96 23.15
CA HIS A 94 -11.43 -9.86 23.57
C HIS A 94 -11.37 -11.28 22.98
N GLY A 95 -10.19 -11.75 22.58
CA GLY A 95 -9.98 -13.12 22.09
C GLY A 95 -10.53 -13.37 20.68
N LYS A 96 -10.95 -12.31 19.97
CA LYS A 96 -11.41 -12.38 18.57
C LYS A 96 -10.31 -11.85 17.67
N SER A 97 -9.91 -12.62 16.66
CA SER A 97 -8.94 -12.19 15.66
C SER A 97 -9.40 -12.48 14.23
N CYS A 98 -8.83 -11.77 13.26
CA CYS A 98 -9.18 -11.95 11.86
C CYS A 98 -8.66 -13.28 11.31
N LEU A 99 -9.54 -14.28 11.14
CA LEU A 99 -9.20 -15.59 10.57
C LEU A 99 -8.56 -15.51 9.17
N TYR A 100 -8.96 -14.52 8.37
CA TYR A 100 -8.41 -14.31 7.03
C TYR A 100 -6.99 -13.78 7.07
N TYR A 101 -6.65 -12.95 8.07
CA TYR A 101 -5.29 -12.44 8.25
C TYR A 101 -4.32 -13.59 8.57
N HIS A 102 -4.71 -14.51 9.44
CA HIS A 102 -3.90 -15.71 9.73
C HIS A 102 -3.67 -16.61 8.50
N GLY A 103 -4.54 -16.53 7.50
CA GLY A 103 -4.45 -17.27 6.25
C GLY A 103 -3.66 -16.60 5.13
N VAL A 104 -3.10 -15.40 5.34
CA VAL A 104 -2.48 -14.59 4.26
C VAL A 104 -1.41 -15.36 3.47
N HIS A 105 -0.52 -16.08 4.17
CA HIS A 105 0.55 -16.88 3.58
C HIS A 105 0.09 -17.82 2.45
N LYS A 106 -1.15 -18.33 2.51
CA LYS A 106 -1.71 -19.25 1.51
C LYS A 106 -1.76 -18.64 0.12
N VAL A 107 -1.98 -17.33 0.02
CA VAL A 107 -1.99 -16.63 -1.27
C VAL A 107 -0.58 -16.52 -1.84
N SER A 108 0.38 -16.16 -0.98
CA SER A 108 1.81 -16.10 -1.32
C SER A 108 2.32 -17.46 -1.81
N GLU A 109 1.98 -18.54 -1.10
CA GLU A 109 2.29 -19.93 -1.50
C GLU A 109 1.65 -20.32 -2.84
N HIS A 110 0.39 -19.94 -3.05
CA HIS A 110 -0.31 -20.21 -4.31
C HIS A 110 0.39 -19.56 -5.51
N TYR A 111 0.81 -18.29 -5.41
CA TYR A 111 1.54 -17.62 -6.50
C TYR A 111 2.98 -18.10 -6.64
N ALA A 112 3.64 -18.50 -5.55
CA ALA A 112 4.95 -19.15 -5.62
C ALA A 112 4.90 -20.45 -6.43
N LEU A 113 3.88 -21.29 -6.19
CA LEU A 113 3.65 -22.53 -6.96
C LEU A 113 3.32 -22.24 -8.43
N GLN A 114 2.51 -21.23 -8.73
CA GLN A 114 2.24 -20.85 -10.12
C GLN A 114 3.51 -20.40 -10.84
N SER A 115 4.40 -19.68 -10.14
CA SER A 115 5.67 -19.21 -10.69
C SER A 115 6.61 -20.37 -11.02
N THR A 116 6.71 -21.38 -10.14
CA THR A 116 7.55 -22.58 -10.39
C THR A 116 7.03 -23.42 -11.56
N HIS A 117 5.70 -23.51 -11.72
CA HIS A 117 5.07 -24.23 -12.83
C HIS A 117 4.90 -23.41 -14.11
N ARG A 118 5.41 -22.17 -14.18
CA ARG A 118 5.22 -21.23 -15.31
C ARG A 118 3.75 -21.01 -15.67
N MET A 119 2.87 -21.10 -14.67
CA MET A 119 1.43 -20.86 -14.79
C MET A 119 1.02 -19.47 -14.31
N TYR A 120 1.99 -18.66 -13.84
CA TYR A 120 1.72 -17.30 -13.41
C TYR A 120 1.18 -16.47 -14.59
N GLN A 121 0.10 -15.74 -14.33
CA GLN A 121 -0.50 -14.78 -15.23
C GLN A 121 -0.87 -13.52 -14.43
N ALA A 122 -0.80 -12.36 -15.08
CA ALA A 122 -1.30 -11.11 -14.55
C ALA A 122 -2.76 -11.27 -14.11
N TRP A 123 -3.16 -10.55 -13.07
CA TRP A 123 -4.45 -10.69 -12.40
C TRP A 123 -4.95 -9.30 -11.98
N ASP A 124 -6.27 -9.16 -11.78
CA ASP A 124 -6.87 -7.94 -11.25
C ASP A 124 -7.33 -8.08 -9.78
N ILE A 125 -7.86 -7.01 -9.20
CA ILE A 125 -8.25 -6.99 -7.79
C ILE A 125 -9.35 -8.02 -7.52
N GLU A 126 -10.28 -8.17 -8.47
CA GLU A 126 -11.38 -9.13 -8.40
C GLU A 126 -10.89 -10.58 -8.40
N ASP A 127 -9.88 -10.90 -9.20
CA ASP A 127 -9.18 -12.19 -9.18
C ASP A 127 -8.56 -12.47 -7.79
N LEU A 128 -7.83 -11.48 -7.24
CA LEU A 128 -7.18 -11.61 -5.93
C LEU A 128 -8.21 -11.80 -4.79
N VAL A 129 -9.29 -11.04 -4.81
CA VAL A 129 -10.40 -11.16 -3.84
C VAL A 129 -11.06 -12.53 -3.93
N SER A 130 -11.29 -13.02 -5.16
CA SER A 130 -11.87 -14.34 -5.41
C SER A 130 -10.96 -15.46 -4.89
N LEU A 131 -9.65 -15.34 -5.13
CA LEU A 131 -8.65 -16.25 -4.59
C LEU A 131 -8.61 -16.21 -3.06
N GLY A 132 -8.63 -15.02 -2.46
CA GLY A 132 -8.67 -14.83 -1.01
C GLY A 132 -9.89 -15.50 -0.37
N LYS A 133 -11.07 -15.41 -1.01
CA LYS A 133 -12.28 -16.13 -0.58
C LYS A 133 -12.08 -17.64 -0.63
N LYS A 134 -11.55 -18.16 -1.75
CA LYS A 134 -11.30 -19.60 -1.94
C LYS A 134 -10.31 -20.16 -0.91
N LEU A 135 -9.24 -19.43 -0.61
CA LEU A 135 -8.17 -19.86 0.30
C LEU A 135 -8.42 -19.48 1.77
N ARG A 136 -9.50 -18.72 2.04
CA ARG A 136 -9.78 -18.10 3.36
C ARG A 136 -8.57 -17.27 3.84
N ALA A 137 -8.11 -16.37 2.98
CA ALA A 137 -6.92 -15.55 3.15
C ALA A 137 -7.21 -14.08 2.83
N CYS A 138 -6.65 -13.15 3.60
CA CYS A 138 -6.94 -11.73 3.46
C CYS A 138 -6.21 -11.14 2.24
N ALA A 139 -6.97 -10.76 1.21
CA ALA A 139 -6.43 -10.20 -0.03
C ALA A 139 -5.63 -8.89 0.21
N TYR A 140 -6.07 -8.03 1.15
CA TYR A 140 -5.37 -6.79 1.48
C TYR A 140 -3.93 -7.03 1.93
N PHE A 141 -3.74 -7.92 2.91
CA PHE A 141 -2.41 -8.23 3.43
C PHE A 141 -1.63 -9.15 2.49
N ALA A 142 -2.30 -10.01 1.71
CA ALA A 142 -1.64 -10.82 0.69
C ALA A 142 -1.01 -9.96 -0.39
N ALA A 143 -1.70 -8.91 -0.88
CA ALA A 143 -1.12 -7.98 -1.84
C ALA A 143 0.16 -7.32 -1.33
N ARG A 144 0.21 -6.99 -0.02
CA ARG A 144 1.40 -6.45 0.65
C ARG A 144 2.55 -7.44 0.70
N GLU A 145 2.30 -8.70 1.06
CA GLU A 145 3.32 -9.75 1.05
C GLU A 145 3.87 -9.98 -0.37
N LEU A 146 2.98 -10.05 -1.37
CA LEU A 146 3.35 -10.23 -2.77
C LEU A 146 4.21 -9.09 -3.33
N MET A 147 4.12 -7.88 -2.78
CA MET A 147 4.94 -6.73 -3.18
C MET A 147 6.44 -7.01 -3.05
N VAL A 148 6.84 -7.79 -2.05
CA VAL A 148 8.25 -8.15 -1.80
C VAL A 148 8.82 -8.93 -2.98
N GLY A 149 8.04 -9.82 -3.59
CA GLY A 149 8.45 -10.65 -4.74
C GLY A 149 8.06 -10.09 -6.11
N ALA A 150 7.29 -9.00 -6.18
CA ALA A 150 6.79 -8.45 -7.43
C ALA A 150 7.86 -7.62 -8.18
N ASP A 151 7.88 -7.71 -9.50
CA ASP A 151 8.66 -6.83 -10.37
C ASP A 151 7.86 -5.56 -10.73
N ILE A 152 6.53 -5.67 -10.78
CA ILE A 152 5.60 -4.57 -11.06
C ILE A 152 4.58 -4.43 -9.92
N VAL A 153 4.44 -3.23 -9.37
CA VAL A 153 3.47 -2.90 -8.32
C VAL A 153 2.50 -1.85 -8.86
N PHE A 154 1.25 -2.24 -9.09
CA PHE A 154 0.19 -1.30 -9.46
C PHE A 154 -0.45 -0.71 -8.19
N CYS A 155 -0.65 0.60 -8.14
CA CYS A 155 -1.28 1.25 -7.00
C CYS A 155 -1.92 2.59 -7.38
N PRO A 156 -2.86 3.11 -6.58
CA PRO A 156 -3.32 4.49 -6.71
C PRO A 156 -2.22 5.50 -6.32
N TYR A 157 -2.25 6.71 -6.88
CA TYR A 157 -1.26 7.76 -6.63
C TYR A 157 -0.97 8.07 -5.17
N ASN A 158 -2.01 8.08 -4.33
CA ASN A 158 -1.83 8.38 -2.91
C ASN A 158 -0.90 7.37 -2.21
N TYR A 159 -0.76 6.13 -2.71
CA TYR A 159 0.21 5.17 -2.17
C TYR A 159 1.66 5.55 -2.44
N LEU A 160 1.91 6.42 -3.42
CA LEU A 160 3.25 6.90 -3.80
C LEU A 160 3.53 8.31 -3.30
N LEU A 161 2.50 9.15 -3.19
CA LEU A 161 2.64 10.55 -2.80
C LEU A 161 2.50 10.77 -1.29
N ASP A 162 1.51 10.12 -0.66
CA ASP A 162 1.22 10.31 0.75
C ASP A 162 2.32 9.63 1.61
N PRO A 163 3.08 10.40 2.40
CA PRO A 163 4.15 9.84 3.24
C PRO A 163 3.63 8.84 4.28
N GLN A 164 2.43 9.06 4.85
CA GLN A 164 1.86 8.19 5.88
C GLN A 164 1.43 6.84 5.27
N ILE A 165 0.82 6.87 4.08
CA ILE A 165 0.45 5.64 3.38
C ILE A 165 1.71 4.88 2.96
N ARG A 166 2.74 5.57 2.43
CA ARG A 166 4.00 4.92 2.05
C ARG A 166 4.69 4.25 3.23
N GLU A 167 4.75 4.93 4.38
CA GLU A 167 5.33 4.36 5.60
C GLU A 167 4.52 3.15 6.07
N SER A 168 3.18 3.28 6.15
CA SER A 168 2.31 2.17 6.55
C SER A 168 2.34 0.97 5.59
N MET A 169 2.63 1.19 4.30
CA MET A 169 2.72 0.15 3.28
C MET A 169 4.15 -0.32 3.04
N GLU A 170 5.13 0.22 3.77
CA GLU A 170 6.56 -0.13 3.65
C GLU A 170 7.10 0.07 2.21
N ILE A 171 6.62 1.11 1.53
CA ILE A 171 7.00 1.43 0.16
C ILE A 171 8.26 2.31 0.17
N ASN A 172 9.37 1.76 -0.30
CA ASN A 172 10.62 2.50 -0.52
C ASN A 172 10.87 2.69 -2.03
N LEU A 173 10.78 3.93 -2.49
CA LEU A 173 10.97 4.30 -3.89
C LEU A 173 12.44 4.55 -4.28
N LYS A 174 13.37 4.58 -3.32
CA LYS A 174 14.78 4.87 -3.61
C LYS A 174 15.37 3.77 -4.50
N GLY A 175 15.88 4.18 -5.67
CA GLY A 175 16.43 3.28 -6.66
C GLY A 175 15.39 2.46 -7.44
N GLN A 176 14.09 2.74 -7.28
CA GLN A 176 13.02 2.08 -8.03
C GLN A 176 12.58 2.94 -9.22
N VAL A 177 11.86 2.34 -10.16
CA VAL A 177 11.23 3.06 -11.28
C VAL A 177 9.80 3.41 -10.89
N VAL A 178 9.41 4.68 -11.03
CA VAL A 178 8.04 5.14 -10.79
C VAL A 178 7.44 5.61 -12.12
N ILE A 179 6.30 5.06 -12.48
CA ILE A 179 5.51 5.48 -13.64
C ILE A 179 4.19 6.03 -13.11
N LEU A 180 3.86 7.28 -13.47
CA LEU A 180 2.60 7.92 -13.13
C LEU A 180 1.80 8.10 -14.43
N ASP A 181 0.69 7.39 -14.54
CA ASP A 181 -0.17 7.42 -15.72
C ASP A 181 -1.39 8.31 -15.51
N GLU A 182 -1.67 9.21 -16.45
CA GLU A 182 -2.57 10.35 -16.28
C GLU A 182 -2.08 11.37 -15.24
N ALA A 183 -0.82 11.78 -15.33
CA ALA A 183 -0.15 12.65 -14.35
C ALA A 183 -0.69 14.08 -14.28
N HIS A 184 -1.66 14.45 -15.12
CA HIS A 184 -2.26 15.79 -15.10
C HIS A 184 -3.03 16.10 -13.80
N ASN A 185 -3.43 15.08 -13.02
CA ASN A 185 -4.06 15.27 -11.70
C ASN A 185 -3.09 15.12 -10.52
N ILE A 186 -1.78 15.03 -10.77
CA ILE A 186 -0.82 14.72 -9.71
C ILE A 186 -0.70 15.86 -8.69
N GLU A 187 -0.83 17.11 -9.15
CA GLU A 187 -0.75 18.28 -8.28
C GLU A 187 -1.89 18.34 -7.27
N ASP A 188 -3.11 18.01 -7.71
CA ASP A 188 -4.29 17.97 -6.86
C ASP A 188 -4.18 16.84 -5.85
N CYS A 189 -3.76 15.66 -6.29
CA CYS A 189 -3.55 14.51 -5.40
C CYS A 189 -2.46 14.81 -4.35
N ALA A 190 -1.35 15.43 -4.75
CA ALA A 190 -0.30 15.84 -3.82
C ALA A 190 -0.79 16.89 -2.82
N ARG A 191 -1.57 17.88 -3.28
CA ARG A 191 -2.16 18.91 -2.41
C ARG A 191 -3.14 18.29 -1.41
N GLU A 192 -4.01 17.40 -1.87
CA GLU A 192 -4.97 16.67 -1.02
C GLU A 192 -4.27 15.81 0.04
N SER A 193 -3.20 15.09 -0.31
CA SER A 193 -2.45 14.24 0.63
C SER A 193 -1.81 14.98 1.80
N VAL A 194 -1.60 16.29 1.69
CA VAL A 194 -1.05 17.13 2.78
C VAL A 194 -2.04 18.16 3.31
N SER A 195 -3.25 18.21 2.74
CA SER A 195 -4.31 19.10 3.18
C SER A 195 -5.20 18.38 4.19
N TYR A 196 -5.62 19.11 5.22
CA TYR A 196 -6.61 18.62 6.17
C TYR A 196 -7.69 19.69 6.36
N GLY A 197 -8.95 19.29 6.17
CA GLY A 197 -10.11 20.13 6.43
C GLY A 197 -10.76 19.69 7.73
N VAL A 198 -11.17 20.66 8.56
CA VAL A 198 -11.92 20.40 9.79
C VAL A 198 -13.30 21.00 9.65
N THR A 199 -14.34 20.20 9.85
CA THR A 199 -15.72 20.69 9.89
C THR A 199 -16.10 21.14 11.30
N GLU A 200 -17.10 22.01 11.40
CA GLU A 200 -17.65 22.42 12.70
C GLU A 200 -18.15 21.21 13.51
N SER A 201 -18.78 20.23 12.85
CA SER A 201 -19.24 19.00 13.51
C SER A 201 -18.08 18.17 14.09
N GLN A 202 -16.94 18.10 13.39
CA GLN A 202 -15.73 17.44 13.90
C GLN A 202 -15.14 18.19 15.10
N LEU A 203 -15.12 19.53 15.07
CA LEU A 203 -14.67 20.33 16.23
C LEU A 203 -15.56 20.12 17.46
N ARG A 204 -16.88 20.07 17.26
CA ARG A 204 -17.84 19.80 18.34
C ARG A 204 -17.64 18.41 18.94
N ALA A 205 -17.51 17.38 18.11
CA ALA A 205 -17.24 16.03 18.57
C ALA A 205 -15.90 15.93 19.33
N ALA A 206 -14.83 16.54 18.80
CA ALA A 206 -13.52 16.59 19.46
C ALA A 206 -13.59 17.30 20.81
N ARG A 207 -14.38 18.38 20.93
CA ARG A 207 -14.61 19.07 22.19
C ARG A 207 -15.28 18.15 23.22
N GLU A 208 -16.33 17.44 22.84
CA GLU A 208 -17.04 16.53 23.73
C GLU A 208 -16.12 15.40 24.25
N GLU A 209 -15.30 14.82 23.37
CA GLU A 209 -14.30 13.82 23.74
C GLU A 209 -13.23 14.40 24.70
N LEU A 210 -12.73 15.60 24.43
CA LEU A 210 -11.73 16.27 25.28
C LEU A 210 -12.32 16.67 26.64
N ASP A 211 -13.57 17.14 26.68
CA ASP A 211 -14.29 17.42 27.93
C ASP A 211 -14.40 16.13 28.76
N PHE A 212 -14.78 15.00 28.14
CA PHE A 212 -14.80 13.70 28.81
C PHE A 212 -13.43 13.31 29.37
N MET A 213 -12.37 13.40 28.56
CA MET A 213 -11.02 13.02 28.99
C MET A 213 -10.50 13.90 30.14
N VAL A 214 -10.71 15.22 30.08
CA VAL A 214 -10.32 16.16 31.14
C VAL A 214 -11.10 15.89 32.42
N ASN A 215 -12.41 15.71 32.34
CA ASN A 215 -13.27 15.45 33.50
C ASN A 215 -12.90 14.13 34.22
N ASN A 216 -12.40 13.14 33.47
CA ASN A 216 -11.91 11.88 34.02
C ASN A 216 -10.40 11.88 34.38
N ASN A 217 -9.75 13.06 34.38
CA ASN A 217 -8.31 13.22 34.64
C ASN A 217 -7.37 12.39 33.73
N ILE A 218 -7.83 12.01 32.54
CA ILE A 218 -7.01 11.28 31.56
C ILE A 218 -6.07 12.29 30.91
N ARG A 219 -4.75 12.17 31.18
CA ARG A 219 -3.69 13.02 30.61
C ARG A 219 -4.06 14.51 30.58
N ARG A 220 -4.67 14.99 31.66
CA ARG A 220 -5.31 16.31 31.72
C ARG A 220 -4.43 17.45 31.20
N LYS A 221 -3.14 17.44 31.54
CA LYS A 221 -2.17 18.45 31.10
C LYS A 221 -2.03 18.55 29.57
N ASP A 222 -2.24 17.45 28.85
CA ASP A 222 -2.14 17.38 27.39
C ASP A 222 -3.46 17.77 26.72
N HIS A 223 -4.59 17.38 27.32
CA HIS A 223 -5.92 17.56 26.72
C HIS A 223 -6.55 18.93 27.01
N GLU A 224 -6.21 19.56 28.13
CA GLU A 224 -6.79 20.86 28.52
C GLU A 224 -6.45 22.01 27.54
N PRO A 225 -5.20 22.12 27.01
CA PRO A 225 -4.89 23.08 25.95
C PRO A 225 -5.66 22.81 24.65
N LEU A 226 -5.80 21.54 24.25
CA LEU A 226 -6.54 21.16 23.03
C LEU A 226 -8.03 21.50 23.16
N ARG A 227 -8.61 21.26 24.33
CA ARG A 227 -10.00 21.62 24.65
C ARG A 227 -10.23 23.11 24.52
N ALA A 228 -9.29 23.93 24.98
CA ALA A 228 -9.37 25.38 24.87
C ALA A 228 -9.41 25.84 23.40
N VAL A 229 -8.61 25.21 22.52
CA VAL A 229 -8.63 25.49 21.07
C VAL A 229 -10.02 25.18 20.50
N CYS A 230 -10.58 24.01 20.78
CA CYS A 230 -11.92 23.62 20.30
C CYS A 230 -13.06 24.50 20.84
N CYS A 231 -12.85 25.19 21.97
CA CYS A 231 -13.82 26.12 22.54
C CYS A 231 -13.68 27.56 22.02
N SER A 232 -12.56 27.89 21.37
CA SER A 232 -12.22 29.25 20.93
C SER A 232 -12.52 29.54 19.44
N LEU A 233 -12.86 28.50 18.68
CA LEU A 233 -13.24 28.53 17.26
C LEU A 233 -14.76 28.45 17.13
#